data_AF-A0A2R6LCS2-F1
#
_entry.id   AF-A0A2R6LCS2-F1
#
_cell.length_a   1.000
_cell.length_b   1.000
_cell.length_c   1.000
_cell.angle_alpha   90.00
_cell.angle_beta   90.00
_cell.angle_gamma   90.00
#
_symmetry.space_group_name_H-M   'P 1'
#
loop_
_entity.id
_entity.type
_entity.pdbx_description
1 polymer ?
#
loop_
_entity_poly.entity_id
_entity_poly.type
_entity_poly.pdbx_seq_one_letter_code
_entity_poly.pdbx_strand_id
1 'polypeptide(L)'
;MAEYYDYVLALVPTALFGVSGGLFAAGASVVVAVAAASGVVLGIIGHATFVNAPGGGEGESESETPETDADSTAARPAVSGSPANAVSDDVRRGERIT
;
A
#
# COMPACT_ATOMS: atom_id res chain seq x y z
N MET A 1 -16.94 -14.64 3.58
CA MET A 1 -16.01 -15.41 4.45
C MET A 1 -15.69 -14.47 5.59
N ALA A 2 -16.02 -14.81 6.84
CA ALA A 2 -15.57 -13.97 7.95
C ALA A 2 -14.05 -14.14 8.07
N GLU A 3 -13.33 -13.05 7.88
CA GLU A 3 -11.88 -13.08 7.91
C GLU A 3 -11.37 -13.01 9.35
N TYR A 4 -10.12 -13.40 9.60
CA TYR A 4 -9.51 -13.38 10.93
C TYR A 4 -9.69 -12.03 11.66
N TYR A 5 -9.63 -10.92 10.90
CA TYR A 5 -9.82 -9.58 11.43
C TYR A 5 -11.25 -9.25 11.83
N ASP A 6 -12.26 -9.85 11.20
CA ASP A 6 -13.67 -9.67 11.61
C ASP A 6 -13.90 -10.18 13.02
N TYR A 7 -13.24 -11.27 13.40
CA TYR A 7 -13.29 -11.82 14.76
C TYR A 7 -12.57 -10.93 15.77
N VAL A 8 -11.38 -10.41 15.42
CA VAL A 8 -10.66 -9.47 16.30
C VAL A 8 -11.46 -8.18 16.50
N LEU A 9 -12.07 -7.67 15.42
CA LEU A 9 -12.92 -6.49 15.45
C LEU A 9 -14.18 -6.70 16.29
N ALA A 10 -14.77 -7.89 16.25
CA ALA A 10 -15.90 -8.24 17.11
C ALA A 10 -15.48 -8.49 18.57
N LEU A 11 -14.27 -9.00 18.81
CA LEU A 11 -13.76 -9.32 20.15
C LEU A 11 -13.49 -8.09 21.00
N VAL A 12 -13.03 -6.97 20.43
CA VAL A 12 -12.76 -5.74 21.18
C VAL A 12 -14.01 -5.16 21.89
N PRO A 13 -15.11 -4.84 21.19
CA PRO A 13 -16.31 -4.33 21.84
C PRO A 13 -16.96 -5.39 22.72
N THR A 14 -16.94 -6.66 22.30
CA THR A 14 -17.52 -7.77 23.08
C THR A 14 -16.77 -7.98 24.40
N ALA A 15 -15.44 -7.96 24.39
CA ALA A 15 -14.65 -8.08 25.60
C ALA A 15 -14.84 -6.87 26.51
N LEU A 16 -14.86 -5.66 25.96
CA LEU A 16 -15.06 -4.44 26.75
C LEU A 16 -16.43 -4.46 27.45
N PHE A 17 -17.51 -4.68 26.71
CA PHE A 17 -18.86 -4.68 27.26
C PHE A 17 -19.14 -5.92 28.12
N GLY A 18 -18.67 -7.09 27.69
CA GLY A 18 -18.87 -8.35 28.40
C GLY A 18 -18.14 -8.41 29.74
N VAL A 19 -16.84 -8.08 29.75
CA VAL A 19 -16.05 -8.10 30.99
C VAL A 19 -16.47 -6.98 31.92
N SER A 20 -16.65 -5.75 31.40
CA SER A 20 -17.07 -4.62 32.22
C SER A 20 -18.48 -4.82 32.78
N GLY A 21 -19.43 -5.23 31.94
CA GLY A 21 -20.81 -5.53 32.34
C GLY A 21 -20.90 -6.69 33.32
N GLY A 22 -20.11 -7.75 33.12
CA GLY A 22 -20.03 -8.89 34.03
C GLY A 22 -19.48 -8.50 35.41
N LEU A 23 -18.40 -7.70 35.45
CA LEU A 23 -17.86 -7.19 36.71
C LEU A 23 -18.83 -6.24 37.42
N PHE A 24 -19.49 -5.37 36.66
CA PHE A 24 -20.50 -4.47 37.21
C PHE A 24 -21.68 -5.23 37.81
N ALA A 25 -22.17 -6.28 37.12
CA ALA A 25 -23.21 -7.16 37.63
C ALA A 25 -22.75 -7.95 38.87
N ALA A 26 -21.46 -8.25 38.99
CA ALA A 26 -20.84 -8.84 40.18
C ALA A 26 -20.63 -7.85 41.34
N GLY A 27 -21.01 -6.57 41.17
CA GLY A 27 -20.94 -5.53 42.20
C GLY A 27 -19.63 -4.73 42.22
N ALA A 28 -18.74 -4.91 41.22
CA ALA A 28 -17.56 -4.08 41.08
C ALA A 28 -17.94 -2.63 40.68
N SER A 29 -17.16 -1.65 41.11
CA SER A 29 -17.37 -0.27 40.68
C SER A 29 -17.11 -0.14 39.18
N VAL A 30 -17.86 0.75 38.51
CA VAL A 30 -17.74 0.97 37.06
C VAL A 30 -16.30 1.33 36.67
N VAL A 31 -15.62 2.16 37.47
CA VAL A 31 -14.23 2.55 37.22
C VAL A 31 -13.30 1.34 37.22
N VAL A 32 -13.43 0.44 38.19
CA VAL A 32 -12.60 -0.78 38.29
C VAL A 32 -12.95 -1.76 37.17
N ALA A 33 -14.24 -1.93 36.87
CA ALA A 33 -14.71 -2.82 35.81
C ALA A 33 -14.20 -2.39 34.43
N VAL A 34 -14.28 -1.09 34.11
CA VAL A 34 -13.78 -0.53 32.84
C VAL A 34 -12.26 -0.59 32.77
N ALA A 35 -11.55 -0.31 33.87
CA ALA A 35 -10.08 -0.43 33.92
C ALA A 35 -9.63 -1.88 33.68
N ALA A 36 -10.28 -2.86 34.32
CA ALA A 36 -9.99 -4.27 34.12
C ALA A 36 -10.28 -4.74 32.68
N ALA A 37 -11.44 -4.35 32.13
CA ALA A 37 -11.82 -4.68 30.76
C ALA A 37 -10.84 -4.08 29.73
N SER A 38 -10.35 -2.86 29.97
CA SER A 38 -9.32 -2.22 29.14
C SER A 38 -8.03 -3.06 29.06
N GLY A 39 -7.60 -3.65 30.18
CA GLY A 39 -6.44 -4.54 30.21
C GLY A 39 -6.61 -5.78 29.31
N VAL A 40 -7.81 -6.38 29.33
CA VAL A 40 -8.14 -7.52 28.46
C VAL A 40 -8.11 -7.11 26.98
N VAL A 41 -8.69 -5.95 26.65
CA VAL A 41 -8.70 -5.41 25.28
C VAL A 41 -7.27 -5.16 24.77
N LEU A 42 -6.40 -4.57 25.59
CA LEU A 42 -4.99 -4.39 25.21
C LEU A 42 -4.27 -5.73 24.97
N GLY A 43 -4.60 -6.77 25.73
CA GLY A 43 -4.10 -8.12 25.50
C GLY A 43 -4.57 -8.71 24.16
N ILE A 44 -5.83 -8.52 23.79
CA ILE A 44 -6.38 -8.95 22.49
C ILE A 44 -5.69 -8.21 21.34
N ILE A 45 -5.58 -6.88 21.44
CA ILE A 45 -4.89 -6.05 20.44
C ILE A 45 -3.42 -6.47 20.33
N GLY A 46 -2.73 -6.64 21.46
CA GLY A 46 -1.35 -7.11 21.50
C GLY A 46 -1.19 -8.50 20.91
N HIS A 47 -2.11 -9.42 21.18
CA HIS A 47 -2.11 -10.75 20.57
C HIS A 47 -2.28 -10.66 19.05
N ALA A 48 -3.21 -9.82 18.57
CA ALA A 48 -3.40 -9.62 17.14
C ALA A 48 -2.16 -9.06 16.44
N THR A 49 -1.46 -8.09 17.05
CA THR A 49 -0.25 -7.48 16.47
C THR A 49 0.99 -8.35 16.58
N PHE A 50 1.09 -9.23 17.59
CA PHE A 50 2.18 -10.19 17.70
C PHE A 50 1.97 -11.45 16.85
N VAL A 51 0.74 -11.95 16.75
CA VAL A 51 0.40 -13.10 15.91
C VAL A 51 0.37 -12.71 14.44
N ASN A 52 -0.14 -11.52 14.12
CA ASN A 52 -0.05 -10.96 12.78
C ASN A 52 0.91 -9.76 12.80
N ALA A 53 2.20 -10.08 12.68
CA ALA A 53 3.25 -9.08 12.71
C ALA A 53 2.96 -7.99 11.65
N PRO A 54 2.96 -6.70 12.04
CA PRO A 54 2.71 -5.60 11.11
C PRO A 54 3.83 -5.59 10.06
N GLY A 55 3.54 -6.17 8.90
CA GLY A 55 4.49 -6.37 7.79
C GLY A 55 4.49 -7.76 7.14
N GLY A 56 3.70 -8.71 7.64
CA GLY A 56 3.61 -10.08 7.08
C GLY A 56 2.36 -10.42 6.27
N GLY A 57 1.39 -9.48 6.17
CA GLY A 57 0.26 -9.63 5.25
C GLY A 57 0.67 -9.16 3.87
N GLU A 58 0.53 -10.04 2.88
CA GLU A 58 0.76 -9.72 1.47
C GLU A 58 0.08 -8.40 1.11
N GLY A 59 0.84 -7.54 0.41
CA GLY A 59 0.38 -6.22 0.06
C GLY A 59 -0.75 -6.25 -0.95
N GLU A 60 -1.96 -5.92 -0.50
CA GLU A 60 -2.74 -4.91 -1.18
C GLU A 60 -2.22 -3.54 -0.69
N SER A 61 -1.06 -3.05 -1.14
CA SER A 61 -0.95 -2.31 -2.41
C SER A 61 -2.24 -2.32 -3.23
N GLU A 62 -3.18 -1.47 -2.82
CA GLU A 62 -4.07 -0.84 -3.77
C GLU A 62 -3.20 -0.25 -4.90
N SER A 63 -3.18 -0.99 -5.99
CA SER A 63 -2.68 -0.58 -7.29
C SER A 63 -3.54 0.58 -7.77
N GLU A 64 -3.16 1.80 -7.39
CA GLU A 64 -3.31 2.94 -8.30
C GLU A 64 -2.02 3.03 -9.11
N THR A 65 -1.88 2.12 -10.07
CA THR A 65 -1.00 2.37 -11.22
C THR A 65 -1.80 3.30 -12.13
N PRO A 66 -1.44 4.59 -12.29
CA PRO A 66 -2.00 5.37 -13.37
C PRO A 66 -1.63 4.64 -14.64
N GLU A 67 -2.64 4.35 -15.44
CA GLU A 67 -2.54 3.62 -16.68
C GLU A 67 -1.37 4.18 -17.50
N THR A 68 -0.43 3.30 -17.82
CA THR A 68 0.59 3.55 -18.83
C THR A 68 -0.13 3.57 -20.18
N ASP A 69 -0.77 4.69 -20.49
CA ASP A 69 -1.11 5.06 -21.85
C ASP A 69 0.04 5.89 -22.44
N ALA A 70 0.89 5.17 -23.17
CA ALA A 70 1.56 5.63 -24.38
C ALA A 70 2.38 6.94 -24.31
N ASP A 71 3.59 6.90 -23.74
CA ASP A 71 4.71 7.63 -24.37
C ASP A 71 6.06 7.10 -23.87
N SER A 72 6.65 6.14 -24.60
CA SER A 72 8.10 5.99 -24.81
C SER A 72 8.46 4.55 -25.21
N THR A 73 9.10 4.42 -26.37
CA THR A 73 9.86 3.24 -26.81
C THR A 73 9.07 2.15 -27.53
N ALA A 74 8.40 2.51 -28.62
CA ALA A 74 8.44 1.68 -29.81
C ALA A 74 9.57 2.19 -30.73
N ALA A 75 10.61 1.38 -30.84
CA ALA A 75 11.53 1.32 -31.97
C ALA A 75 12.31 2.60 -32.35
N ARG A 76 13.55 2.69 -31.84
CA ARG A 76 14.65 3.20 -32.66
C ARG A 76 15.01 2.14 -33.72
N PRO A 77 14.83 2.38 -35.03
CA PRO A 77 15.71 1.82 -36.04
C PRO A 77 16.85 2.81 -36.26
N ALA A 78 18.08 2.38 -36.00
CA ALA A 78 19.25 3.07 -36.49
C ALA A 78 19.32 2.90 -38.01
N VAL A 79 18.93 3.92 -38.78
CA VAL A 79 19.38 4.07 -40.18
C VAL A 79 19.27 5.52 -40.68
N SER A 80 20.43 6.07 -41.04
CA SER A 80 20.69 7.04 -42.10
C SER A 80 20.10 8.45 -42.01
N GLY A 81 20.99 9.44 -41.81
CA GLY A 81 20.78 10.81 -42.30
C GLY A 81 20.93 11.91 -41.24
N SER A 82 22.13 12.10 -40.69
CA SER A 82 22.44 13.34 -39.98
C SER A 82 22.40 14.51 -40.99
N PRO A 83 21.55 15.55 -40.80
CA PRO A 83 21.48 16.70 -41.71
C PRO A 83 22.75 17.58 -41.66
N ALA A 84 23.73 17.26 -40.80
CA ALA A 84 24.99 17.97 -40.72
C ALA A 84 25.93 17.73 -41.91
N ASN A 85 25.69 16.72 -42.76
CA ASN A 85 26.49 16.47 -43.97
C ASN A 85 25.87 17.02 -45.28
N ALA A 86 24.61 17.46 -45.26
CA ALA A 86 23.93 17.96 -46.46
C ALA A 86 24.50 19.30 -46.95
N VAL A 87 25.06 20.13 -46.05
CA VAL A 87 25.69 21.41 -46.39
C VAL A 87 27.09 21.23 -46.99
N SER A 88 27.80 20.16 -46.63
CA SER A 88 29.18 19.93 -47.10
C SER A 88 29.24 19.26 -48.48
N ASP A 89 28.18 18.57 -48.90
CA ASP A 89 28.10 17.91 -50.22
C ASP A 89 27.67 18.87 -51.34
N ASP A 90 26.93 19.95 -51.04
CA ASP A 90 26.49 20.93 -52.03
C ASP A 90 27.64 21.84 -52.49
N VAL A 91 28.49 22.29 -51.55
CA VAL A 91 29.70 23.08 -51.86
C VAL A 91 30.68 22.29 -52.74
N ARG A 92 30.82 20.99 -52.52
CA ARG A 92 31.77 20.15 -53.27
C ARG A 92 31.30 19.80 -54.70
N ARG A 93 30.01 19.94 -54.99
CA ARG A 93 29.44 19.71 -56.33
C ARG A 93 29.41 20.98 -57.19
N GLY A 94 29.44 22.17 -56.58
CA GLY A 94 29.48 23.45 -57.30
C GLY A 94 30.83 23.79 -57.95
N GLU A 95 31.92 23.11 -57.59
CA GLU A 95 33.28 23.47 -58.02
C GLU A 95 33.84 22.61 -59.18
N ARG A 96 33.02 21.75 -59.79
CA ARG A 96 33.43 20.89 -60.94
C ARG A 96 32.72 21.20 -62.26
N ILE A 97 32.18 22.39 -62.42
CA ILE A 97 31.59 22.82 -63.70
C ILE A 97 31.98 24.27 -64.03
N THR A 98 33.28 24.55 -64.08
CA THR A 98 33.92 25.60 -64.90
C THR A 98 35.39 25.30 -65.05
#